data_AF-Q12ZB2-F1
#
_entry.id   AF-Q12ZB2-F1
#
_cell.length_a   1.000
_cell.length_b   1.000
_cell.length_c   1.000
_cell.angle_alpha   90.00
_cell.angle_beta   90.00
_cell.angle_gamma   90.00
#
_symmetry.space_group_name_H-M   'P 1'
#
loop_
_entity.id
_entity.type
_entity.pdbx_description
1 polymer ?
#
loop_
_entity_poly.entity_id
_entity_poly.type
_entity_poly.pdbx_seq_one_letter_code
_entity_poly.pdbx_strand_id
1 'polypeptide(L)'
;MKIASESVFITEDAEAIYRCILPELGTMVSGRSIVDIKVNNHSLVMNITADDIISMRSTLNTWLRMVQIAHDVCAVGKNARYGV
;
A
#
# COMPACT_ATOMS: atom_id res chain seq x y z
N MET A 1 16.68 3.15 16.67
CA MET A 1 16.82 1.70 16.36
C MET A 1 15.98 1.48 15.13
N LYS A 2 16.58 1.16 13.99
CA LYS A 2 15.78 0.94 12.78
C LYS A 2 14.92 -0.32 12.96
N ILE A 3 13.64 -0.19 12.67
CA ILE A 3 12.67 -1.28 12.72
C ILE A 3 12.08 -1.49 11.33
N ALA A 4 11.76 -2.74 11.03
CA ALA A 4 11.20 -3.15 9.75
C ALA A 4 9.85 -3.85 9.94
N SER A 5 8.99 -3.74 8.94
CA SER A 5 7.72 -4.42 8.86
C SER A 5 7.48 -4.87 7.42
N GLU A 6 6.94 -6.07 7.27
CA GLU A 6 6.43 -6.61 6.02
C GLU A 6 4.93 -6.83 6.17
N SER A 7 4.15 -6.41 5.18
CA SER A 7 2.71 -6.66 5.06
C SER A 7 2.42 -7.25 3.69
N VAL A 8 1.68 -8.36 3.66
CA VAL A 8 1.33 -9.07 2.42
C VAL A 8 -0.18 -9.07 2.26
N PHE A 9 -0.67 -8.52 1.14
CA PHE A 9 -2.09 -8.50 0.79
C PHE A 9 -2.31 -9.48 -0.37
N ILE A 10 -3.08 -10.54 -0.13
CA ILE A 10 -3.41 -11.54 -1.15
C ILE A 10 -4.73 -11.12 -1.81
N THR A 11 -4.68 -10.80 -3.09
CA THR A 11 -5.85 -10.37 -3.87
C THR A 11 -5.56 -10.42 -5.37
N GLU A 12 -6.58 -10.73 -6.17
CA GLU A 12 -6.50 -10.67 -7.64
C GLU A 12 -6.33 -9.24 -8.17
N ASP A 13 -6.60 -8.24 -7.33
CA ASP A 13 -6.48 -6.82 -7.66
C ASP A 13 -5.13 -6.21 -7.29
N ALA A 14 -4.14 -7.01 -6.89
CA ALA A 14 -2.86 -6.50 -6.39
C ALA A 14 -2.21 -5.47 -7.32
N GLU A 15 -2.21 -5.77 -8.62
CA GLU A 15 -1.68 -4.91 -9.66
C GLU A 15 -2.51 -3.62 -9.86
N ALA A 16 -3.83 -3.69 -9.74
CA ALA A 16 -4.70 -2.51 -9.82
C ALA A 16 -4.51 -1.59 -8.61
N ILE A 17 -4.46 -2.16 -7.41
CA ILE A 17 -4.21 -1.46 -6.16
C ILE A 17 -2.84 -0.77 -6.19
N TYR A 18 -1.80 -1.48 -6.63
CA TYR A 18 -0.46 -0.92 -6.76
C TYR A 18 -0.44 0.32 -7.65
N ARG A 19 -1.08 0.25 -8.83
CA ARG A 19 -1.16 1.41 -9.74
C ARG A 19 -1.93 2.59 -9.15
N CYS A 20 -2.96 2.34 -8.33
CA CYS A 20 -3.69 3.41 -7.65
C CYS A 20 -2.84 4.17 -6.63
N ILE A 21 -1.93 3.48 -5.92
CA ILE A 21 -1.09 4.09 -4.88
C ILE A 21 0.30 4.51 -5.37
N LEU A 22 0.70 4.08 -6.58
CA LEU A 22 2.00 4.40 -7.19
C LEU A 22 2.34 5.90 -7.20
N PRO A 23 1.40 6.84 -7.48
CA PRO A 23 1.70 8.26 -7.42
C PRO A 23 2.20 8.73 -6.04
N GLU A 24 1.75 8.09 -4.96
CA GLU A 24 2.10 8.45 -3.59
C GLU A 24 3.49 7.95 -3.16
N LEU A 25 4.02 6.91 -3.84
CA LEU A 25 5.37 6.41 -3.58
C LEU A 25 6.44 7.43 -3.98
N GLY A 26 6.16 8.28 -4.98
CA GLY A 26 7.08 9.31 -5.45
C GLY A 26 7.03 10.63 -4.65
N THR A 27 6.01 10.84 -3.82
CA THR A 27 5.76 12.12 -3.14
C THR A 27 6.14 12.12 -1.66
N MET A 28 6.20 10.94 -1.01
CA MET A 28 6.53 10.85 0.42
C MET A 28 8.04 10.78 0.67
N VAL A 29 8.63 11.93 1.01
CA VAL A 29 10.01 12.03 1.51
C VAL A 29 9.98 12.48 2.97
N SER A 30 9.41 11.66 3.86
CA SER A 30 9.72 11.81 5.28
C SER A 30 10.99 11.00 5.51
N GLY A 31 12.16 11.66 5.65
CA GLY A 31 13.48 11.00 5.74
C GLY A 31 13.67 10.03 6.90
N ARG A 32 12.63 9.76 7.69
CA ARG A 32 12.60 8.84 8.84
C ARG A 32 11.95 7.49 8.54
N SER A 33 11.39 7.32 7.34
CA SER A 33 10.80 6.06 6.89
C SER A 33 11.07 5.83 5.40
N ILE A 34 11.21 4.57 5.01
CA ILE A 34 11.33 4.10 3.64
C ILE A 34 10.22 3.09 3.41
N VAL A 35 9.51 3.22 2.27
CA VAL A 35 8.45 2.31 1.87
C VAL A 35 8.77 1.75 0.50
N ASP A 36 8.77 0.43 0.38
CA ASP A 36 8.94 -0.32 -0.86
C ASP A 36 7.70 -1.19 -1.07
N ILE A 37 7.08 -1.11 -2.25
CA ILE A 37 5.90 -1.89 -2.59
C ILE A 37 6.15 -2.63 -3.89
N LYS A 38 5.87 -3.93 -3.88
CA LYS A 38 6.02 -4.83 -5.03
C LYS A 38 4.76 -5.64 -5.23
N VAL A 39 4.52 -6.04 -6.48
CA VAL A 39 3.42 -6.92 -6.87
C VAL A 39 4.00 -8.25 -7.34
N ASN A 40 3.45 -9.35 -6.84
CA ASN A 40 3.76 -10.71 -7.25
C ASN A 40 2.46 -11.44 -7.60
N ASN A 41 2.08 -11.49 -8.88
CA ASN A 41 0.82 -12.08 -9.34
C ASN A 41 -0.40 -11.60 -8.52
N HIS A 42 -0.86 -12.41 -7.56
CA HIS A 42 -2.02 -12.16 -6.71
C HIS A 42 -1.64 -11.63 -5.31
N SER A 43 -0.47 -11.02 -5.17
CA SER A 43 -0.09 -10.38 -3.91
C SER A 43 0.58 -9.03 -4.08
N LEU A 44 0.28 -8.13 -3.15
CA LEU A 44 0.96 -6.86 -2.96
C LEU A 44 1.78 -6.97 -1.67
N VAL A 45 3.10 -6.81 -1.79
CA VAL A 45 4.04 -6.88 -0.68
C VAL A 45 4.52 -5.47 -0.37
N MET A 46 4.27 -5.02 0.84
CA MET A 46 4.71 -3.72 1.34
C MET A 46 5.74 -3.89 2.45
N ASN A 47 6.93 -3.34 2.21
CA ASN A 47 8.03 -3.31 3.15
C ASN A 47 8.23 -1.89 3.66
N ILE A 48 8.28 -1.73 4.98
CA ILE A 48 8.52 -0.44 5.63
C ILE A 48 9.73 -0.57 6.53
N THR A 49 10.67 0.36 6.42
CA THR A 49 11.74 0.57 7.39
C THR A 49 11.58 1.95 8.01
N ALA A 50 11.67 2.07 9.34
CA ALA A 50 11.56 3.35 10.04
C ALA A 50 12.58 3.47 11.18
N ASP A 51 12.92 4.69 11.57
CA ASP A 51 13.95 4.96 12.59
C ASP A 51 13.50 4.68 14.04
N ASP A 52 12.18 4.68 14.26
CA ASP A 52 11.53 4.44 15.55
C ASP A 52 10.08 3.95 15.40
N ILE A 53 9.50 3.48 16.51
CA ILE A 53 8.14 2.92 16.56
C ILE A 53 7.05 3.95 16.27
N ILE A 54 7.30 5.24 16.52
CA ILE A 54 6.34 6.32 16.29
C ILE A 54 6.22 6.56 14.77
N SER A 55 7.36 6.63 14.08
CA SER A 55 7.50 6.76 12.64
C SER A 55 6.92 5.53 11.92
N MET A 56 7.20 4.33 12.43
CA MET A 56 6.60 3.10 11.91
C MET A 56 5.07 3.11 12.03
N ARG A 57 4.52 3.42 13.20
CA ARG A 57 3.06 3.51 13.40
C ARG A 57 2.43 4.52 12.43
N SER A 58 3.03 5.70 12.30
CA SER A 58 2.53 6.73 11.38
C SER A 58 2.57 6.25 9.93
N THR A 59 3.66 5.61 9.53
CA THR A 59 3.86 5.12 8.15
C THR A 59 2.86 3.99 7.85
N LEU A 60 2.77 2.98 8.71
CA LEU A 60 1.79 1.89 8.57
C LEU A 60 0.36 2.44 8.48
N ASN A 61 -0.05 3.33 9.38
CA ASN A 61 -1.41 3.87 9.35
C ASN A 61 -1.74 4.59 8.04
N THR A 62 -0.79 5.34 7.48
CA THR A 62 -0.98 6.00 6.18
C THR A 62 -1.12 4.97 5.07
N TRP A 63 -0.17 4.04 4.97
CA TRP A 63 -0.09 3.13 3.82
C TRP A 63 -1.13 2.01 3.86
N LEU A 64 -1.42 1.45 5.03
CA LEU A 64 -2.52 0.49 5.19
C LEU A 64 -3.86 1.12 4.77
N ARG A 65 -4.09 2.38 5.11
CA ARG A 65 -5.33 3.08 4.72
C ARG A 65 -5.36 3.36 3.22
N MET A 66 -4.24 3.72 2.60
CA MET A 66 -4.16 3.90 1.14
C MET A 66 -4.46 2.59 0.40
N VAL A 67 -3.85 1.48 0.83
CA VAL A 67 -4.10 0.15 0.26
C VAL A 67 -5.58 -0.24 0.40
N GLN A 68 -6.16 -0.04 1.58
CA GLN A 68 -7.59 -0.32 1.82
C GLN A 68 -8.50 0.49 0.89
N ILE A 69 -8.28 1.82 0.79
CA ILE A 69 -9.09 2.68 -0.07
C ILE A 69 -8.94 2.29 -1.55
N ALA A 70 -7.72 2.02 -2.00
CA ALA A 70 -7.46 1.58 -3.37
C ALA A 70 -8.17 0.25 -3.69
N HIS A 71 -8.16 -0.69 -2.75
CA HIS A 71 -8.92 -1.94 -2.86
C HIS A 71 -10.42 -1.67 -3.02
N ASP A 72 -10.99 -0.84 -2.16
CA ASP A 72 -12.43 -0.56 -2.16
C ASP A 72 -12.86 0.17 -3.44
N VAL A 73 -12.05 1.11 -3.94
CA VAL A 73 -12.29 1.78 -5.22
C VAL A 73 -12.20 0.81 -6.40
N CYS A 74 -11.25 -0.12 -6.40
CA CYS A 74 -11.17 -1.17 -7.43
C CYS A 74 -12.43 -2.04 -7.44
N ALA A 75 -12.92 -2.44 -6.26
CA ALA A 75 -14.14 -3.23 -6.14
C ALA A 75 -15.38 -2.48 -6.65
N VAL A 76 -15.54 -1.19 -6.32
CA VAL A 76 -16.63 -0.35 -6.84
C VAL A 76 -16.55 -0.20 -8.36
N GLY A 77 -15.35 0.06 -8.91
CA GLY A 77 -15.14 0.19 -10.34
C GLY A 77 -15.49 -1.08 -11.13
N LYS A 78 -15.24 -2.27 -10.55
CA LYS A 78 -15.68 -3.54 -11.11
C LYS A 78 -17.20 -3.68 -11.11
N ASN A 79 -17.85 -3.39 -9.98
CA ASN A 79 -19.31 -3.48 -9.88
C ASN A 79 -20.02 -2.51 -10.82
N ALA A 80 -19.48 -1.31 -11.03
CA ALA A 80 -19.99 -0.36 -12.01
C ALA A 80 -19.85 -0.84 -13.46
N ARG A 81 -18.85 -1.68 -13.78
CA ARG A 81 -18.68 -2.29 -15.12
C ARG A 81 -19.65 -3.42 -15.41
N TYR A 82 -20.19 -4.09 -14.38
CA TYR A 82 -21.14 -5.20 -14.53
C TYR A 82 -22.60 -4.77 -14.32
N GLY A 83 -22.87 -3.48 -14.09
CA GLY A 83 -24.22 -2.92 -13.98
C GLY A 83 -24.73 -2.35 -15.29
N VAL A 84 -25.48 -3.16 -16.04
CA VAL A 84 -26.53 -2.76 -17.00
C VAL A 84 -27.81 -3.49 -16.62
#